data_AF-A0A9D3ABF0-F1
#
_entry.id   AF-A0A9D3ABF0-F1
#
_cell.length_a   1.000
_cell.length_b   1.000
_cell.length_c   1.000
_cell.angle_alpha   90.00
_cell.angle_beta   90.00
_cell.angle_gamma   90.00
#
_symmetry.space_group_name_H-M   'P 1'
#
loop_
_entity.id
_entity.type
_entity.pdbx_description
1 polymer ?
#
loop_
_entity_poly.entity_id
_entity_poly.type
_entity_poly.pdbx_seq_one_letter_code
_entity_poly.pdbx_strand_id
1 'polypeptide(L)'
;MTITRQGSNAGVWFQADEWEQLTGGLPIYRGFTRPLESETVHLKAPSNRPPKNIPEHDHHAIDAWFLEHFGAPFRSGALYGTGNFEKAVAHAGPDGEVALIRPNAEFTFCWSPLSYDLMGEYAQREASSDLIAFLEGLQFQQHDLEQAALSGHEIMLVSPSFTIERVLTI
;
A
#
# COMPACT_ATOMS: atom_id res chain seq x y z
N MET A 1 -30.83 -17.06 -17.90
CA MET A 1 -30.15 -15.88 -17.32
C MET A 1 -28.67 -16.23 -17.23
N THR A 2 -27.92 -15.75 -18.21
CA THR A 2 -26.48 -16.01 -18.29
C THR A 2 -25.79 -14.92 -17.46
N ILE A 3 -25.30 -15.28 -16.28
CA ILE A 3 -24.44 -14.40 -15.48
C ILE A 3 -23.09 -14.42 -16.18
N THR A 4 -22.86 -13.42 -17.03
CA THR A 4 -21.55 -13.15 -17.60
C THR A 4 -20.68 -12.66 -16.45
N ARG A 5 -19.80 -13.53 -15.92
CA ARG A 5 -18.68 -13.08 -15.09
C ARG A 5 -17.81 -12.18 -15.97
N GLN A 6 -17.90 -10.87 -15.77
CA GLN A 6 -17.01 -9.90 -16.39
C GLN A 6 -15.57 -10.24 -15.98
N GLY A 7 -14.66 -10.16 -16.94
CA GLY A 7 -13.27 -10.56 -16.78
C GLY A 7 -12.58 -9.80 -15.66
N SER A 8 -11.71 -10.49 -14.93
CA SER A 8 -10.79 -9.88 -13.97
C SER A 8 -10.10 -8.69 -14.63
N ASN A 9 -10.24 -7.50 -14.04
CA ASN A 9 -9.40 -6.36 -14.43
C ASN A 9 -7.95 -6.78 -14.19
N ALA A 10 -7.10 -6.72 -15.21
CA ALA A 10 -5.68 -7.05 -15.09
C ALA A 10 -4.92 -6.07 -14.18
N GLY A 11 -5.54 -4.94 -13.83
CA GLY A 11 -4.89 -3.86 -13.10
C GLY A 11 -3.98 -3.02 -13.99
N VAL A 12 -3.49 -1.91 -13.44
CA VAL A 12 -2.45 -1.11 -14.09
C VAL A 12 -1.11 -1.46 -13.47
N TRP A 13 -0.17 -1.90 -14.31
CA TRP A 13 1.19 -2.26 -13.90
C TRP A 13 2.20 -1.35 -14.60
N PHE A 14 3.26 -1.03 -13.87
CA PHE A 14 4.32 -0.09 -14.25
C PHE A 14 5.67 -0.79 -14.15
N GLN A 15 6.61 -0.38 -15.00
CA GLN A 15 8.00 -0.82 -14.95
C GLN A 15 8.77 -0.02 -13.89
N ALA A 16 9.77 -0.65 -13.26
CA ALA A 16 10.54 -0.03 -12.19
C ALA A 16 11.27 1.26 -12.60
N ASP A 17 11.64 1.39 -13.89
CA ASP A 17 12.29 2.58 -14.45
C ASP A 17 11.33 3.77 -14.62
N GLU A 18 10.01 3.56 -14.56
CA GLU A 18 8.99 4.61 -14.54
C GLU A 18 8.85 5.27 -13.16
N TRP A 19 9.47 4.72 -12.11
CA TRP A 19 9.28 5.16 -10.73
C TRP A 19 9.52 6.66 -10.53
N GLU A 20 10.65 7.18 -11.01
CA GLU A 20 11.02 8.59 -10.84
C GLU A 20 10.04 9.54 -11.54
N GLN A 21 9.56 9.13 -12.73
CA GLN A 21 8.57 9.90 -13.46
C GLN A 21 7.20 9.89 -12.75
N LEU A 22 6.79 8.73 -12.23
CA LEU A 22 5.49 8.56 -11.56
C LEU A 22 5.43 9.30 -10.22
N THR A 23 6.53 9.38 -9.48
CA THR A 23 6.59 10.10 -8.19
C THR A 23 6.93 11.58 -8.33
N GLY A 24 7.35 12.05 -9.52
CA GLY A 24 7.91 13.39 -9.68
C GLY A 24 9.20 13.60 -8.87
N GLY A 25 9.93 12.51 -8.57
CA GLY A 25 11.12 12.50 -7.70
C GLY A 25 10.83 12.66 -6.20
N LEU A 26 9.55 12.61 -5.79
CA LEU A 26 9.18 12.68 -4.39
C LEU A 26 9.52 11.38 -3.64
N PRO A 27 9.93 11.48 -2.37
CA PRO A 27 10.26 10.31 -1.55
C PRO A 27 9.01 9.57 -1.09
N ILE A 28 9.05 8.25 -1.14
CA ILE A 28 8.08 7.38 -0.46
C ILE A 28 8.78 6.72 0.74
N TYR A 29 8.34 7.07 1.94
CA TYR A 29 8.88 6.57 3.19
C TYR A 29 8.12 5.35 3.70
N ARG A 30 8.82 4.53 4.47
CA ARG A 30 8.24 3.49 5.30
C ARG A 30 8.95 3.44 6.65
N GLY A 31 8.15 3.34 7.70
CA GLY A 31 8.63 2.97 9.03
C GLY A 31 8.83 1.45 9.14
N PHE A 32 9.93 1.04 9.73
CA PHE A 32 10.25 -0.34 10.08
C PHE A 32 10.38 -0.43 11.60
N THR A 33 9.59 -1.28 12.23
CA THR A 33 9.61 -1.47 13.69
C THR A 33 10.81 -2.30 14.18
N ARG A 34 11.75 -2.59 13.30
CA ARG A 34 12.99 -3.31 13.57
C ARG A 34 14.10 -2.64 12.78
N PRO A 35 15.32 -2.58 13.32
CA PRO A 35 16.46 -2.07 12.59
C PRO A 35 16.68 -2.81 11.27
N LEU A 36 17.05 -2.08 10.23
CA LEU A 36 17.54 -2.64 8.97
C LEU A 36 18.93 -3.24 9.20
N GLU A 37 19.24 -4.31 8.47
CA GLU A 37 20.54 -5.00 8.60
C GLU A 37 21.69 -4.20 7.96
N SER A 38 21.37 -3.28 7.03
CA SER A 38 22.31 -2.46 6.29
C SER A 38 21.66 -1.15 5.82
N GLU A 39 22.49 -0.20 5.38
CA GLU A 39 22.04 1.08 4.79
C GLU A 39 21.12 0.88 3.57
N THR A 40 21.38 -0.17 2.79
CA THR A 40 20.56 -0.57 1.65
C THR A 40 20.20 -2.03 1.76
N VAL A 41 18.92 -2.36 1.65
CA VAL A 41 18.39 -3.73 1.74
C VAL A 41 17.51 -4.02 0.53
N HIS A 42 17.65 -5.21 -0.04
CA HIS A 42 16.70 -5.73 -1.03
C HIS A 42 15.67 -6.63 -0.32
N LEU A 43 14.43 -6.18 -0.25
CA LEU A 43 13.35 -6.94 0.36
C LEU A 43 12.53 -7.64 -0.72
N LYS A 44 12.20 -8.91 -0.49
CA LYS A 44 11.14 -9.58 -1.25
C LYS A 44 9.78 -9.06 -0.81
N ALA A 45 8.83 -9.13 -1.73
CA ALA A 45 7.44 -8.81 -1.48
C ALA A 45 6.93 -9.51 -0.21
N PRO A 46 6.05 -8.88 0.56
CA PRO A 46 5.31 -9.58 1.58
C PRO A 46 4.43 -10.65 0.91
N SER A 47 4.58 -11.90 1.34
CA SER A 47 3.67 -12.98 0.95
C SER A 47 2.81 -13.38 2.15
N ASN A 48 1.49 -13.39 1.98
CA ASN A 48 0.53 -13.86 2.99
C ASN A 48 0.73 -13.22 4.38
N ARG A 49 0.70 -11.87 4.45
CA ARG A 49 0.68 -11.22 5.77
C ARG A 49 -0.60 -11.61 6.50
N PRO A 50 -0.51 -12.21 7.72
CA PRO A 50 -1.70 -12.53 8.49
C PRO A 50 -2.45 -11.22 8.82
N PRO A 51 -3.79 -11.27 8.87
CA PRO A 51 -4.60 -10.12 9.25
C PRO A 51 -4.15 -9.60 10.62
N LYS A 52 -3.63 -8.38 10.64
CA LYS A 52 -3.44 -7.63 11.88
C LYS A 52 -4.64 -6.69 12.02
N ASN A 53 -5.32 -6.77 13.15
CA ASN A 53 -6.38 -5.84 13.58
C ASN A 53 -7.68 -5.81 12.76
N ILE A 54 -7.72 -6.46 11.60
CA ILE A 54 -8.94 -6.67 10.79
C ILE A 54 -9.34 -8.16 10.92
N PRO A 55 -10.61 -8.49 11.21
CA PRO A 55 -11.11 -9.87 11.17
C PRO A 55 -10.77 -10.56 9.86
N GLU A 56 -10.38 -11.84 9.92
CA GLU A 56 -9.91 -12.60 8.76
C GLU A 56 -10.90 -12.60 7.59
N HIS A 57 -12.20 -12.74 7.88
CA HIS A 57 -13.27 -12.65 6.89
C HIS A 57 -13.22 -11.32 6.12
N ASP A 58 -13.17 -10.20 6.82
CA ASP A 58 -13.16 -8.87 6.22
C ASP A 58 -11.84 -8.60 5.49
N HIS A 59 -10.73 -9.12 6.01
CA HIS A 59 -9.45 -9.04 5.33
C HIS A 59 -9.48 -9.74 3.96
N HIS A 60 -10.05 -10.94 3.88
CA HIS A 60 -10.20 -11.67 2.62
C HIS A 60 -11.17 -10.98 1.67
N ALA A 61 -12.27 -10.41 2.18
CA ALA A 61 -13.22 -9.66 1.36
C ALA A 61 -12.60 -8.38 0.79
N ILE A 62 -11.81 -7.64 1.58
CA ILE A 62 -11.05 -6.47 1.14
C ILE A 62 -10.03 -6.86 0.05
N ASP A 63 -9.26 -7.92 0.26
CA ASP A 63 -8.29 -8.41 -0.74
C ASP A 63 -8.98 -8.85 -2.04
N ALA A 64 -10.12 -9.55 -1.94
CA ALA A 64 -10.89 -9.98 -3.11
C ALA A 64 -11.42 -8.77 -3.89
N TRP A 65 -11.90 -7.75 -3.18
CA TRP A 65 -12.36 -6.51 -3.81
C TRP A 65 -11.20 -5.79 -4.52
N PHE A 66 -10.03 -5.65 -3.88
CA PHE A 66 -8.85 -5.05 -4.54
C PHE A 66 -8.41 -5.86 -5.76
N LEU A 67 -8.41 -7.20 -5.68
CA LEU A 67 -8.04 -8.07 -6.79
C LEU A 67 -9.01 -7.92 -7.97
N GLU A 68 -10.31 -7.85 -7.70
CA GLU A 68 -11.34 -7.65 -8.73
C GLU A 68 -11.22 -6.29 -9.42
N HIS A 69 -10.98 -5.22 -8.66
CA HIS A 69 -11.00 -3.84 -9.17
C HIS A 69 -9.67 -3.39 -9.78
N PHE A 70 -8.55 -3.89 -9.25
CA PHE A 70 -7.22 -3.36 -9.55
C PHE A 70 -6.20 -4.45 -9.91
N GLY A 71 -6.62 -5.71 -10.01
CA GLY A 71 -5.76 -6.82 -10.44
C GLY A 71 -4.71 -7.26 -9.42
N ALA A 72 -4.73 -6.73 -8.19
CA ALA A 72 -3.76 -7.07 -7.15
C ALA A 72 -4.39 -7.12 -5.73
N PRO A 73 -3.97 -8.07 -4.86
CA PRO A 73 -4.46 -8.17 -3.49
C PRO A 73 -3.67 -7.22 -2.57
N PHE A 74 -3.98 -5.92 -2.64
CA PHE A 74 -3.21 -4.88 -1.94
C PHE A 74 -3.17 -5.05 -0.41
N ARG A 75 -4.13 -5.74 0.21
CA ARG A 75 -4.15 -5.89 1.67
C ARG A 75 -3.14 -6.94 2.16
N SER A 76 -2.98 -8.05 1.46
CA SER A 76 -2.00 -9.10 1.83
C SER A 76 -0.67 -8.98 1.10
N GLY A 77 -0.66 -8.41 -0.11
CA GLY A 77 0.50 -8.40 -1.02
C GLY A 77 1.32 -7.11 -1.05
N ALA A 78 0.84 -6.03 -0.45
CA ALA A 78 1.50 -4.73 -0.57
C ALA A 78 2.54 -4.44 0.53
N LEU A 79 3.57 -3.71 0.14
CA LEU A 79 4.37 -2.89 1.04
C LEU A 79 3.71 -1.51 1.16
N TYR A 80 3.44 -1.09 2.40
CA TYR A 80 2.81 0.20 2.69
C TYR A 80 3.86 1.29 2.83
N GLY A 81 3.62 2.43 2.20
CA GLY A 81 4.44 3.63 2.30
C GLY A 81 3.60 4.90 2.41
N THR A 82 4.28 6.03 2.50
CA THR A 82 3.67 7.36 2.59
C THR A 82 4.71 8.42 2.19
N GLY A 83 4.29 9.54 1.58
CA GLY A 83 5.19 10.68 1.41
C GLY A 83 5.38 11.52 2.68
N ASN A 84 4.67 11.22 3.77
CA ASN A 84 4.81 11.92 5.05
C ASN A 84 5.85 11.24 5.94
N PHE A 85 6.98 11.94 6.16
CA PHE A 85 8.08 11.46 6.99
C PHE A 85 7.69 11.24 8.46
N GLU A 86 6.94 12.17 9.07
CA GLU A 86 6.49 12.06 10.47
C GLU A 86 5.57 10.85 10.68
N LYS A 87 4.70 10.57 9.70
CA LYS A 87 3.87 9.36 9.69
C LYS A 87 4.72 8.09 9.65
N ALA A 88 5.78 8.08 8.84
CA ALA A 88 6.71 6.95 8.78
C ALA A 88 7.47 6.77 10.11
N VAL A 89 7.92 7.86 10.74
CA VAL A 89 8.53 7.84 12.09
C VAL A 89 7.56 7.26 13.12
N ALA A 90 6.32 7.74 13.14
CA ALA A 90 5.29 7.26 14.06
C ALA A 90 5.00 5.76 13.88
N HIS A 91 5.02 5.28 12.63
CA HIS A 91 4.86 3.85 12.33
C HIS A 91 6.07 3.01 12.77
N ALA A 92 7.29 3.55 12.68
CA ALA A 92 8.51 2.86 13.08
C ALA A 92 8.56 2.64 14.61
N GLY A 93 8.11 3.62 15.39
CA GLY A 93 8.16 3.58 16.85
C GLY A 93 9.57 3.88 17.40
N PRO A 94 9.75 3.82 18.73
CA PRO A 94 10.94 4.38 19.42
C PRO A 94 12.26 3.65 19.14
N ASP A 95 12.21 2.39 18.70
CA ASP A 95 13.39 1.58 18.37
C ASP A 95 13.43 1.21 16.88
N GLY A 96 12.68 1.97 16.07
CA GLY A 96 12.47 1.69 14.66
C GLY A 96 13.41 2.48 13.73
N GLU A 97 13.26 2.24 12.44
CA GLU A 97 13.97 2.97 11.40
C GLU A 97 13.01 3.48 10.33
N VAL A 98 13.34 4.60 9.72
CA VAL A 98 12.66 5.12 8.53
C VAL A 98 13.55 4.94 7.33
N ALA A 99 12.96 4.48 6.23
CA ALA A 99 13.67 4.29 4.98
C ALA A 99 12.82 4.74 3.79
N LEU A 100 13.51 5.04 2.68
CA LEU A 100 12.90 5.15 1.36
C LEU A 100 12.60 3.76 0.83
N ILE A 101 11.46 3.60 0.16
CA ILE A 101 11.10 2.36 -0.52
C ILE A 101 10.94 2.63 -2.01
N ARG A 102 11.53 1.76 -2.84
CA ARG A 102 11.41 1.81 -4.30
C ARG A 102 11.19 0.39 -4.84
N PRO A 103 10.22 0.14 -5.73
CA PRO A 103 10.14 -1.12 -6.45
C PRO A 103 11.38 -1.27 -7.34
N ASN A 104 11.89 -2.50 -7.48
CA ASN A 104 13.01 -2.82 -8.37
C ASN A 104 12.64 -3.86 -9.44
N ALA A 105 11.35 -4.10 -9.60
CA ALA A 105 10.71 -4.94 -10.61
C ALA A 105 9.37 -4.29 -11.01
N GLU A 106 8.65 -4.92 -11.95
CA GLU A 106 7.30 -4.51 -12.31
C GLU A 106 6.41 -4.42 -11.07
N PHE A 107 5.62 -3.34 -11.00
CA PHE A 107 4.86 -3.02 -9.81
C PHE A 107 3.50 -2.41 -10.15
N THR A 108 2.60 -2.46 -9.18
CA THR A 108 1.37 -1.67 -9.17
C THR A 108 1.27 -0.95 -7.83
N PHE A 109 0.56 0.17 -7.81
CA PHE A 109 0.25 0.90 -6.60
C PHE A 109 -1.24 1.17 -6.48
N CYS A 110 -1.70 1.40 -5.25
CA CYS A 110 -3.04 1.87 -4.97
C CYS A 110 -2.98 2.84 -3.79
N TRP A 111 -3.74 3.93 -3.89
CA TRP A 111 -3.91 4.91 -2.82
C TRP A 111 -5.32 5.50 -2.91
N SER A 112 -5.70 6.31 -1.93
CA SER A 112 -7.00 6.99 -1.95
C SER A 112 -6.85 8.45 -1.51
N PRO A 113 -7.50 9.41 -2.20
CA PRO A 113 -7.54 10.80 -1.78
C PRO A 113 -8.47 11.04 -0.58
N LEU A 114 -9.31 10.06 -0.22
CA LEU A 114 -10.30 10.15 0.87
C LEU A 114 -9.96 9.26 2.08
N SER A 115 -8.89 8.48 2.01
CA SER A 115 -8.46 7.57 3.08
C SER A 115 -7.06 7.95 3.52
N TYR A 116 -6.92 8.37 4.79
CA TYR A 116 -5.59 8.63 5.33
C TYR A 116 -4.77 7.33 5.44
N ASP A 117 -5.38 6.27 5.97
CA ASP A 117 -4.90 4.88 5.90
C ASP A 117 -6.07 3.91 6.11
N LEU A 118 -6.09 2.78 5.40
CA LEU A 118 -7.25 1.89 5.38
C LEU A 118 -7.59 1.32 6.77
N MET A 119 -6.57 1.11 7.62
CA MET A 119 -6.78 0.58 8.96
C MET A 119 -7.52 1.59 9.84
N GLY A 120 -7.10 2.85 9.83
CA GLY A 120 -7.74 3.95 10.53
C GLY A 120 -9.18 4.16 10.09
N GLU A 121 -9.44 4.13 8.79
CA GLU A 121 -10.81 4.25 8.26
C GLU A 121 -11.67 3.05 8.67
N TYR A 122 -11.12 1.83 8.56
CA TYR A 122 -11.81 0.60 8.96
C TYR A 122 -12.17 0.61 10.45
N ALA A 123 -11.27 1.09 11.32
CA ALA A 123 -11.50 1.14 12.76
C ALA A 123 -12.62 2.12 13.16
N GLN A 124 -12.91 3.12 12.33
CA GLN A 124 -13.99 4.08 12.53
C GLN A 124 -15.31 3.66 11.86
N ARG A 125 -15.28 2.59 11.05
CA ARG A 125 -16.45 2.08 10.34
C ARG A 125 -17.50 1.54 11.30
N GLU A 126 -18.76 1.87 11.05
CA GLU A 126 -19.88 1.22 11.73
C GLU A 126 -19.93 -0.28 11.37
N ALA A 127 -20.01 -1.16 12.37
CA ALA A 127 -20.01 -2.61 12.14
C ALA A 127 -21.20 -3.10 11.28
N SER A 128 -22.31 -2.36 11.25
CA SER A 128 -23.50 -2.65 10.44
C SER A 128 -23.40 -2.15 8.99
N SER A 129 -22.38 -1.36 8.65
CA SER A 129 -22.22 -0.83 7.30
C SER A 129 -21.75 -1.92 6.33
N ASP A 130 -22.19 -1.81 5.08
CA ASP A 130 -21.74 -2.69 4.01
C ASP A 130 -20.27 -2.44 3.69
N LEU A 131 -19.44 -3.48 3.79
CA LEU A 131 -17.99 -3.39 3.59
C LEU A 131 -17.63 -2.94 2.16
N ILE A 132 -18.38 -3.37 1.15
CA ILE A 132 -18.08 -3.04 -0.24
C ILE A 132 -18.42 -1.58 -0.51
N ALA A 133 -19.60 -1.12 -0.10
CA ALA A 133 -19.98 0.29 -0.19
C ALA A 133 -19.01 1.20 0.58
N PHE A 134 -18.49 0.73 1.72
CA PHE A 134 -17.43 1.42 2.45
C PHE A 134 -16.15 1.56 1.60
N LEU A 135 -15.66 0.48 1.00
CA LEU A 135 -14.46 0.51 0.15
C LEU A 135 -14.64 1.38 -1.10
N GLU A 136 -15.80 1.31 -1.74
CA GLU A 136 -16.15 2.18 -2.88
C GLU A 136 -16.15 3.66 -2.49
N GLY A 137 -16.67 3.98 -1.29
CA GLY A 137 -16.68 5.33 -0.73
C GLY A 137 -15.30 5.92 -0.49
N LEU A 138 -14.28 5.08 -0.29
CA LEU A 138 -12.90 5.53 -0.12
C LEU A 138 -12.24 5.94 -1.45
N GLN A 139 -12.81 5.64 -2.62
CA GLN A 139 -12.26 6.08 -3.92
C GLN A 139 -10.79 5.70 -4.14
N PHE A 140 -10.44 4.44 -3.92
CA PHE A 140 -9.12 3.92 -4.26
C PHE A 140 -8.80 4.03 -5.76
N GLN A 141 -7.54 4.32 -6.10
CA GLN A 141 -7.08 4.56 -7.47
C GLN A 141 -5.62 4.14 -7.71
N GLN A 142 -5.29 3.80 -8.97
CA GLN A 142 -3.95 3.38 -9.45
C GLN A 142 -3.29 4.43 -10.37
N HIS A 143 -3.62 5.71 -10.18
CA HIS A 143 -3.02 6.81 -10.95
C HIS A 143 -2.57 7.93 -10.01
N ASP A 144 -1.74 8.83 -10.54
CA ASP A 144 -1.28 10.04 -9.84
C ASP A 144 -0.50 9.75 -8.55
N LEU A 145 0.60 8.99 -8.70
CA LEU A 145 1.48 8.62 -7.59
C LEU A 145 2.22 9.83 -6.98
N GLU A 146 2.49 10.86 -7.78
CA GLU A 146 3.01 12.15 -7.32
C GLU A 146 2.05 12.80 -6.33
N GLN A 147 0.75 12.92 -6.66
CA GLN A 147 -0.24 13.45 -5.73
C GLN A 147 -0.42 12.55 -4.49
N ALA A 148 -0.30 11.24 -4.65
CA ALA A 148 -0.29 10.30 -3.51
C ALA A 148 0.85 10.63 -2.54
N ALA A 149 2.06 10.84 -3.05
CA ALA A 149 3.23 11.21 -2.27
C ALA A 149 3.00 12.56 -1.55
N LEU A 150 2.53 13.58 -2.27
CA LEU A 150 2.24 14.90 -1.71
C LEU A 150 1.18 14.88 -0.60
N SER A 151 0.16 14.03 -0.73
CA SER A 151 -0.93 13.95 0.25
C SER A 151 -0.48 13.40 1.61
N GLY A 152 0.60 12.60 1.66
CA GLY A 152 0.99 11.87 2.85
C GLY A 152 0.05 10.71 3.23
N HIS A 153 -0.93 10.38 2.39
CA HIS A 153 -1.82 9.24 2.61
C HIS A 153 -1.07 7.91 2.45
N GLU A 154 -1.70 6.83 2.87
CA GLU A 154 -1.17 5.49 2.67
C GLU A 154 -1.09 5.13 1.18
N ILE A 155 0.08 4.66 0.76
CA ILE A 155 0.34 4.14 -0.58
C ILE A 155 0.64 2.65 -0.43
N MET A 156 -0.16 1.82 -1.09
CA MET A 156 0.00 0.36 -1.12
C MET A 156 0.75 -0.03 -2.39
N LEU A 157 1.98 -0.53 -2.27
CA LEU A 157 2.82 -0.93 -3.39
C LEU A 157 2.91 -2.46 -3.49
N VAL A 158 2.57 -3.04 -4.62
CA VAL A 158 2.76 -4.48 -4.90
C VAL A 158 3.87 -4.60 -5.94
N SER A 159 4.94 -5.31 -5.58
CA SER A 159 6.09 -5.63 -6.44
C SER A 159 6.72 -6.91 -5.90
N PRO A 160 7.31 -7.78 -6.74
CA PRO A 160 8.09 -8.94 -6.31
C PRO A 160 9.24 -8.59 -5.34
N SER A 161 9.80 -7.40 -5.47
CA SER A 161 10.89 -6.93 -4.62
C SER A 161 11.01 -5.41 -4.59
N PHE A 162 11.68 -4.92 -3.55
CA PHE A 162 11.91 -3.52 -3.26
C PHE A 162 13.37 -3.29 -2.89
N THR A 163 13.88 -2.13 -3.26
CA THR A 163 15.09 -1.55 -2.68
C THR A 163 14.67 -0.62 -1.55
N ILE A 164 15.30 -0.80 -0.39
CA ILE A 164 15.06 -0.02 0.82
C ILE A 164 16.35 0.71 1.16
N GLU A 165 16.29 2.02 1.36
CA GLU A 165 17.44 2.86 1.70
C GLU A 165 17.17 3.60 3.02
N ARG A 166 18.00 3.33 4.04
CA ARG A 166 17.87 3.93 5.37
C ARG A 166 17.96 5.45 5.28
N VAL A 167 17.09 6.12 6.02
CA VAL A 167 17.06 7.59 6.18
C VAL A 167 17.33 7.98 7.62
N LEU A 168 16.69 7.30 8.58
CA LEU A 168 16.77 7.63 10.00
C LEU A 168 16.73 6.37 10.86
N THR A 169 17.61 6.33 11.86
CA THR A 169 17.47 5.45 13.04
C THR A 169 16.93 6.29 14.19
N ILE A 170 15.85 5.83 14.82
CA ILE A 170 15.16 6.52 15.92
C ILE A 170 15.82 6.19 17.26
#